data_AF-A0A7W1JQ85-F1
#
_entry.id   AF-A0A7W1JQ85-F1
#
_cell.length_a   1.000
_cell.length_b   1.000
_cell.length_c   1.000
_cell.angle_alpha   90.00
_cell.angle_beta   90.00
_cell.angle_gamma   90.00
#
_symmetry.space_group_name_H-M   'P 1'
#
loop_
_entity.id
_entity.type
_entity.pdbx_description
1 polymer ?
#
loop_
_entity_poly.entity_id
_entity_poly.type
_entity_poly.pdbx_seq_one_letter_code
_entity_poly.pdbx_strand_id
1 'polypeptide(L)'
;PDLFFAGVRPAINVGISVSRVGGAAQVKAMKSVAGKLKLEMAQFREVQAFAQFASDLDKATQQQLARGQRFNELLKQDIYTPYSVEDQVISIFSGVGGYFDPIEVRDIKEFEKGLLGYVYEKYPDLIEKLRTTKEWTPDVEENARKAISEFQHQFLEGKKSAAPVEAAS
;
A
#
# COMPACT_ATOMS: atom_id res chain seq x y z
N PRO A 1 17.13 -4.64 -15.12
CA PRO A 1 18.23 -5.21 -14.29
C PRO A 1 18.31 -4.51 -12.93
N ASP A 2 18.33 -3.18 -12.93
CA ASP A 2 18.61 -2.38 -11.72
C ASP A 2 17.57 -2.55 -10.60
N LEU A 3 16.27 -2.61 -10.92
CA LEU A 3 15.22 -2.83 -9.92
C LEU A 3 15.35 -4.18 -9.19
N PHE A 4 15.76 -5.23 -9.90
CA PHE A 4 15.95 -6.56 -9.32
C PHE A 4 17.12 -6.58 -8.34
N PHE A 5 18.22 -5.91 -8.67
CA PHE A 5 19.38 -5.76 -7.77
C PHE A 5 19.11 -4.80 -6.61
N ALA A 6 18.22 -3.83 -6.79
CA ALA A 6 17.72 -2.94 -5.72
C ALA A 6 16.68 -3.59 -4.79
N GLY A 7 16.44 -4.91 -4.92
CA GLY A 7 15.54 -5.65 -4.04
C GLY A 7 14.04 -5.47 -4.35
N VAL A 8 13.68 -4.87 -5.49
CA VAL A 8 12.29 -4.78 -5.95
C VAL A 8 11.92 -6.06 -6.69
N ARG A 9 11.01 -6.83 -6.10
CA ARG A 9 10.53 -8.11 -6.64
C ARG A 9 9.01 -8.19 -6.48
N PRO A 10 8.23 -8.35 -7.56
CA PRO A 10 8.63 -8.43 -8.97
C PRO A 10 9.26 -7.13 -9.51
N ALA A 11 10.27 -7.23 -10.36
CA ALA A 11 11.04 -6.08 -10.87
C ALA A 11 10.31 -5.32 -12.00
N ILE A 12 9.06 -4.90 -11.75
CA ILE A 12 8.22 -4.20 -12.73
C ILE A 12 8.54 -2.71 -12.74
N ASN A 13 8.92 -2.19 -13.90
CA ASN A 13 9.12 -0.76 -14.07
C ASN A 13 7.80 -0.06 -14.42
N VAL A 14 7.09 0.47 -13.42
CA VAL A 14 5.76 1.09 -13.59
C VAL A 14 5.72 2.30 -14.54
N GLY A 15 6.84 3.00 -14.76
CA GLY A 15 6.90 4.15 -15.67
C GLY A 15 7.04 3.78 -17.15
N ILE A 16 7.55 2.59 -17.44
CA ILE A 16 7.65 2.06 -18.82
C ILE A 16 6.52 1.07 -19.09
N SER A 17 6.07 0.37 -18.05
CA SER A 17 5.01 -0.63 -18.14
C SER A 17 3.68 0.04 -18.48
N VAL A 18 3.14 -0.32 -19.66
CA VAL A 18 1.84 0.15 -20.13
C VAL A 18 0.95 -1.03 -20.47
N SER A 19 -0.32 -0.95 -20.07
CA SER A 19 -1.36 -1.86 -20.55
C SER A 19 -2.16 -1.14 -21.64
N ARG A 20 -2.21 -1.73 -22.84
CA ARG A 20 -3.03 -1.22 -23.95
C ARG A 20 -4.53 -1.43 -23.72
N VAL A 21 -4.90 -2.41 -22.89
CA VAL A 21 -6.30 -2.68 -22.51
C VAL A 21 -6.72 -1.80 -21.32
N GLY A 22 -5.77 -1.42 -20.47
CA GLY A 22 -6.00 -0.54 -19.33
C GLY A 22 -7.01 -1.11 -18.33
N GLY A 23 -7.82 -0.23 -17.74
CA GLY A 23 -8.80 -0.59 -16.70
C GLY A 23 -9.98 -1.44 -17.20
N ALA A 24 -10.12 -1.69 -18.50
CA ALA A 24 -11.15 -2.58 -19.03
C ALA A 24 -10.89 -4.06 -18.68
N ALA A 25 -9.63 -4.42 -18.40
CA ALA A 25 -9.25 -5.76 -17.94
C ALA A 25 -9.39 -5.95 -16.42
N GLN A 26 -9.76 -4.90 -15.68
CA GLN A 26 -9.84 -4.93 -14.22
C GLN A 26 -11.29 -5.09 -13.76
N VAL A 27 -11.47 -5.78 -12.64
CA VAL A 27 -12.75 -5.74 -11.93
C VAL A 27 -13.03 -4.33 -11.44
N LYS A 28 -14.31 -3.96 -11.30
CA LYS A 28 -14.72 -2.60 -10.91
C LYS A 28 -14.06 -2.15 -9.62
N ALA A 29 -13.96 -3.03 -8.62
CA ALA A 29 -13.31 -2.72 -7.35
C ALA A 29 -11.84 -2.31 -7.53
N MET A 30 -11.05 -3.12 -8.26
CA MET A 30 -9.66 -2.82 -8.55
C MET A 30 -9.49 -1.52 -9.33
N LYS A 31 -10.36 -1.28 -10.32
CA LYS A 31 -10.32 -0.05 -11.12
C LYS A 31 -10.55 1.20 -10.24
N SER A 32 -11.47 1.14 -9.29
CA SER A 32 -11.77 2.24 -8.38
C SER A 32 -10.59 2.61 -7.48
N VAL A 33 -9.83 1.62 -7.00
CA VAL A 33 -8.71 1.86 -6.07
C VAL A 33 -7.38 2.11 -6.79
N ALA A 34 -7.06 1.36 -7.85
CA ALA A 34 -5.76 1.41 -8.53
C ALA A 34 -5.60 2.62 -9.46
N GLY A 35 -6.68 3.30 -9.84
CA GLY A 35 -6.62 4.51 -10.67
C GLY A 35 -5.78 5.62 -10.03
N LYS A 36 -5.91 5.79 -8.71
CA LYS A 36 -5.14 6.78 -7.92
C LYS A 36 -3.68 6.36 -7.75
N LEU A 37 -3.42 5.07 -7.51
CA LEU A 37 -2.07 4.54 -7.33
C LEU A 37 -1.15 4.87 -8.51
N LYS A 38 -1.62 4.69 -9.75
CA LYS A 38 -0.80 4.99 -10.95
C LYS A 38 -0.37 6.45 -11.01
N LEU A 39 -1.27 7.37 -10.67
CA LEU A 39 -0.99 8.80 -10.68
C LEU A 39 0.04 9.14 -9.58
N GLU A 40 -0.15 8.63 -8.37
CA GLU A 40 0.76 8.89 -7.25
C GLU A 40 2.16 8.33 -7.50
N MET A 41 2.28 7.13 -8.08
CA MET A 41 3.59 6.55 -8.43
C MET A 41 4.29 7.30 -9.56
N ALA A 42 3.55 7.85 -10.52
CA ALA A 42 4.14 8.67 -11.58
C ALA A 42 4.72 9.97 -10.99
N GLN A 43 3.95 10.66 -10.16
CA GLN A 43 4.41 11.89 -9.51
C GLN A 43 5.57 11.62 -8.54
N PHE A 44 5.54 10.51 -7.80
CA PHE A 44 6.66 10.10 -6.94
C PHE A 44 7.96 9.97 -7.73
N ARG A 45 7.93 9.38 -8.92
CA ARG A 45 9.14 9.21 -9.74
C ARG A 45 9.68 10.52 -10.28
N GLU A 46 8.79 11.43 -10.68
CA GLU A 46 9.18 12.79 -11.07
C GLU A 46 9.89 13.48 -9.90
N VAL A 47 9.24 13.50 -8.74
CA VAL A 47 9.77 14.13 -7.53
C VAL A 47 11.07 13.46 -7.05
N GLN A 48 11.18 12.14 -7.13
CA GLN A 48 12.40 11.41 -6.76
C GLN A 48 13.59 11.80 -7.64
N ALA A 49 13.38 12.04 -8.93
CA ALA A 49 14.45 12.50 -9.82
C ALA A 49 14.89 13.93 -9.48
N PHE A 50 13.96 14.84 -9.17
CA PHE A 50 14.29 16.22 -8.78
C PHE A 50 14.94 16.31 -7.39
N ALA A 51 14.51 15.47 -6.45
CA ALA A 51 15.01 15.43 -5.08
C ALA A 51 16.50 15.04 -4.99
N GLN A 52 17.06 14.38 -6.01
CA GLN A 52 18.49 14.07 -6.07
C GLN A 52 19.37 15.31 -6.26
N PHE A 53 18.80 16.41 -6.73
CA PHE A 53 19.51 17.64 -7.07
C PHE A 53 19.18 18.82 -6.15
N ALA A 54 18.22 18.67 -5.24
CA ALA A 54 17.78 19.71 -4.33
C ALA A 54 18.33 19.49 -2.91
N SER A 55 18.92 20.52 -2.31
CA SER A 55 19.42 20.46 -0.93
C SER A 55 18.32 20.60 0.12
N ASP A 56 17.30 21.40 -0.18
CA ASP A 56 16.15 21.64 0.70
C ASP A 56 14.86 21.27 -0.03
N LEU A 57 14.09 20.37 0.58
CA LEU A 57 12.79 19.94 0.10
C LEU A 57 11.73 20.48 1.05
N ASP A 58 10.68 21.08 0.49
CA ASP A 58 9.51 21.48 1.26
C ASP A 58 8.76 20.26 1.82
N LYS A 59 7.92 20.47 2.85
CA LYS A 59 7.23 19.39 3.55
C LYS A 59 6.34 18.55 2.63
N ALA A 60 5.70 19.16 1.63
CA ALA A 60 4.83 18.43 0.71
C ALA A 60 5.64 17.45 -0.15
N THR A 61 6.79 17.89 -0.67
CA THR A 61 7.72 17.02 -1.41
C THR A 61 8.25 15.89 -0.54
N GLN A 62 8.63 16.16 0.71
CA GLN A 62 9.09 15.13 1.64
C GLN A 62 8.01 14.06 1.90
N GLN A 63 6.76 14.47 2.10
CA GLN A 63 5.63 13.54 2.29
C GLN A 63 5.38 12.70 1.04
N GLN A 64 5.46 13.29 -0.13
CA GLN A 64 5.27 12.58 -1.39
C GLN A 64 6.37 11.53 -1.65
N LEU A 65 7.63 11.87 -1.35
CA LEU A 65 8.73 10.92 -1.39
C LEU A 65 8.54 9.79 -0.39
N ALA A 66 8.16 10.13 0.84
CA ALA A 66 7.92 9.17 1.92
C ALA A 66 6.79 8.19 1.55
N ARG A 67 5.70 8.68 0.94
CA ARG A 67 4.60 7.82 0.49
C ARG A 67 5.01 6.93 -0.68
N GLY A 68 5.73 7.46 -1.66
CA GLY A 68 6.20 6.65 -2.79
C GLY A 68 7.20 5.56 -2.40
N GLN A 69 8.05 5.81 -1.40
CA GLN A 69 8.89 4.76 -0.79
C GLN A 69 8.05 3.64 -0.19
N ARG A 70 6.95 3.97 0.51
CA ARG A 70 6.02 2.97 1.06
C ARG A 70 5.32 2.18 -0.04
N PHE A 71 4.91 2.82 -1.13
CA PHE A 71 4.36 2.11 -2.29
C PHE A 71 5.37 1.13 -2.91
N ASN A 72 6.64 1.51 -3.00
CA ASN A 72 7.67 0.59 -3.48
C ASN A 72 7.81 -0.64 -2.61
N GLU A 73 7.66 -0.53 -1.29
CA GLU A 73 7.64 -1.69 -0.38
C GLU A 73 6.34 -2.48 -0.48
N LEU A 74 5.19 -1.80 -0.53
CA LEU A 74 3.87 -2.41 -0.64
C LEU A 74 3.75 -3.30 -1.88
N LEU A 75 4.33 -2.88 -3.01
CA LEU A 75 4.25 -3.63 -4.27
C LEU A 75 5.28 -4.77 -4.36
N LYS A 76 6.10 -4.99 -3.33
CA LYS A 76 6.99 -6.15 -3.27
C LYS A 76 6.18 -7.36 -2.82
N GLN A 77 6.37 -8.47 -3.53
CA GLN A 77 5.70 -9.72 -3.26
C GLN A 77 6.70 -10.87 -3.28
N ASP A 78 6.58 -11.76 -2.30
CA ASP A 78 7.40 -12.97 -2.25
C ASP A 78 7.01 -13.93 -3.39
N ILE A 79 7.95 -14.79 -3.76
CA ILE A 79 7.71 -15.80 -4.79
C ILE A 79 6.71 -16.83 -4.23
N TYR A 80 5.77 -17.29 -5.06
CA TYR A 80 4.75 -18.28 -4.69
C TYR A 80 3.74 -17.83 -3.63
N THR A 81 3.65 -16.54 -3.33
CA THR A 81 2.62 -15.98 -2.44
C THR A 81 1.65 -15.09 -3.20
N PRO A 82 0.87 -15.62 -4.18
CA PRO A 82 -0.08 -14.80 -4.93
C PRO A 82 -1.16 -14.25 -3.99
N TYR A 83 -1.54 -12.99 -4.19
CA TYR A 83 -2.63 -12.37 -3.46
C TYR A 83 -3.92 -12.50 -4.27
N SER A 84 -5.02 -12.74 -3.58
CA SER A 84 -6.34 -12.69 -4.21
C SER A 84 -6.67 -11.26 -4.65
N VAL A 85 -7.69 -11.07 -5.48
CA VAL A 85 -8.03 -9.73 -5.98
C VAL A 85 -8.53 -8.85 -4.84
N GLU A 86 -9.32 -9.42 -3.94
CA GLU A 86 -9.81 -8.76 -2.74
C GLU A 86 -8.66 -8.29 -1.82
N ASP A 87 -7.62 -9.12 -1.64
CA ASP A 87 -6.43 -8.73 -0.87
C ASP A 87 -5.69 -7.57 -1.52
N GLN A 88 -5.46 -7.65 -2.83
CA GLN A 88 -4.79 -6.59 -3.58
C GLN A 88 -5.57 -5.28 -3.49
N VAL A 89 -6.91 -5.34 -3.58
CA VAL A 89 -7.77 -4.16 -3.48
C VAL A 89 -7.62 -3.50 -2.11
N ILE A 90 -7.66 -4.28 -1.02
CA ILE A 90 -7.53 -3.76 0.35
C ILE A 90 -6.13 -3.18 0.59
N SER A 91 -5.09 -3.89 0.16
CA SER A 91 -3.70 -3.43 0.26
C SER A 91 -3.49 -2.10 -0.48
N ILE A 92 -3.92 -2.02 -1.74
CA ILE A 92 -3.79 -0.80 -2.57
C ILE A 92 -4.61 0.35 -1.98
N PHE A 93 -5.85 0.10 -1.54
CA PHE A 93 -6.69 1.11 -0.92
C PHE A 93 -6.06 1.66 0.36
N SER A 94 -5.45 0.80 1.18
CA SER A 94 -4.74 1.18 2.39
C SER A 94 -3.55 2.10 2.08
N GLY A 95 -2.81 1.78 1.01
CA GLY A 95 -1.74 2.61 0.46
C GLY A 95 -2.20 4.00 0.03
N VAL A 96 -3.15 4.03 -0.91
CA VAL A 96 -3.69 5.27 -1.50
C VAL A 96 -4.42 6.13 -0.46
N GLY A 97 -5.04 5.50 0.54
CA GLY A 97 -5.72 6.19 1.64
C GLY A 97 -4.79 6.84 2.67
N GLY A 98 -3.47 6.66 2.56
CA GLY A 98 -2.49 7.21 3.49
C GLY A 98 -2.38 6.45 4.82
N TYR A 99 -2.99 5.26 4.94
CA TYR A 99 -2.94 4.48 6.18
C TYR A 99 -1.55 3.90 6.46
N PHE A 100 -0.66 3.87 5.47
CA PHE A 100 0.73 3.49 5.67
C PHE A 100 1.64 4.67 6.04
N ASP A 101 1.18 5.92 5.94
CA ASP A 101 2.00 7.10 6.23
C ASP A 101 2.62 7.10 7.64
N PRO A 102 1.91 6.72 8.73
CA PRO A 102 2.53 6.64 10.07
C PRO A 102 3.38 5.37 10.27
N ILE A 103 3.37 4.43 9.34
CA ILE A 103 4.12 3.17 9.42
C ILE A 103 5.52 3.40 8.84
N GLU A 104 6.54 2.86 9.51
CA GLU A 104 7.90 2.91 9.00
C GLU A 104 8.05 2.02 7.75
N VAL A 105 8.90 2.44 6.81
CA VAL A 105 9.10 1.74 5.52
C VAL A 105 9.45 0.25 5.70
N ARG A 106 10.26 -0.08 6.73
CA ARG A 106 10.65 -1.47 7.04
C ARG A 106 9.51 -2.36 7.52
N ASP A 107 8.47 -1.75 8.11
CA ASP A 107 7.35 -2.46 8.72
C ASP A 107 6.15 -2.62 7.77
N ILE A 108 6.19 -2.00 6.58
CA ILE A 108 5.07 -2.02 5.61
C ILE A 108 4.63 -3.43 5.26
N LYS A 109 5.57 -4.34 5.05
CA LYS A 109 5.27 -5.74 4.70
C LYS A 109 4.65 -6.52 5.85
N GLU A 110 5.09 -6.25 7.08
CA GLU A 110 4.52 -6.85 8.28
C GLU A 110 3.09 -6.33 8.51
N PHE A 111 2.91 -5.02 8.36
CA PHE A 111 1.62 -4.36 8.45
C PHE A 111 0.64 -4.91 7.41
N GLU A 112 1.04 -5.03 6.15
CA GLU A 112 0.18 -5.55 5.08
C GLU A 112 -0.29 -6.97 5.39
N LYS A 113 0.63 -7.88 5.74
CA LYS A 113 0.28 -9.27 6.08
C LYS A 113 -0.64 -9.34 7.29
N GLY A 114 -0.35 -8.55 8.33
CA GLY A 114 -1.18 -8.48 9.53
C GLY A 114 -2.58 -7.91 9.25
N LEU A 115 -2.66 -6.85 8.43
CA LEU A 115 -3.91 -6.23 8.03
C LEU A 115 -4.80 -7.22 7.27
N LEU A 116 -4.23 -7.93 6.28
CA LEU A 116 -4.98 -8.92 5.52
C LEU A 116 -5.50 -10.02 6.46
N GLY A 117 -4.65 -10.54 7.35
CA GLY A 117 -5.08 -11.51 8.37
C GLY A 117 -6.20 -11.00 9.27
N TYR A 118 -6.10 -9.76 9.74
CA TYR A 118 -7.11 -9.11 10.58
C TYR A 118 -8.45 -8.96 9.86
N VAL A 119 -8.44 -8.56 8.58
CA VAL A 119 -9.67 -8.43 7.79
C VAL A 119 -10.32 -9.80 7.60
N TYR A 120 -9.55 -10.85 7.31
CA TYR A 120 -10.12 -12.21 7.21
C TYR A 120 -10.72 -12.70 8.53
N GLU A 121 -10.14 -12.35 9.67
CA GLU A 121 -10.63 -12.79 10.99
C GLU A 121 -11.84 -11.98 11.46
N LYS A 122 -11.81 -10.65 11.33
CA LYS A 122 -12.81 -9.74 11.92
C LYS A 122 -13.87 -9.26 10.94
N TYR A 123 -13.58 -9.29 9.65
CA TYR A 123 -14.46 -8.79 8.58
C TYR A 123 -14.60 -9.80 7.42
N PRO A 124 -14.96 -11.07 7.69
CA PRO A 124 -15.13 -12.06 6.61
C PRO A 124 -16.19 -11.64 5.59
N ASP A 125 -17.24 -10.96 6.03
CA ASP A 125 -18.31 -10.43 5.17
C ASP A 125 -17.79 -9.42 4.14
N LEU A 126 -16.77 -8.62 4.49
CA LEU A 126 -16.15 -7.66 3.57
C LEU A 126 -15.45 -8.39 2.42
N ILE A 127 -14.69 -9.43 2.75
CA ILE A 127 -14.00 -10.29 1.78
C ILE A 127 -15.02 -10.99 0.87
N GLU A 128 -16.09 -11.53 1.44
CA GLU A 128 -17.14 -12.21 0.67
C GLU A 128 -17.85 -11.24 -0.27
N LYS A 129 -18.22 -10.04 0.20
CA LYS A 129 -18.80 -8.99 -0.62
C LYS A 129 -17.89 -8.59 -1.76
N LEU A 130 -16.60 -8.38 -1.52
CA LEU A 130 -15.62 -8.04 -2.57
C LEU A 130 -15.49 -9.16 -3.62
N ARG A 131 -15.48 -10.42 -3.18
CA ARG A 131 -15.36 -11.58 -4.06
C ARG A 131 -16.59 -11.77 -4.95
N THR A 132 -17.78 -11.56 -4.40
CA THR A 132 -19.07 -11.77 -5.08
C THR A 132 -19.45 -10.59 -5.97
N THR A 133 -19.48 -9.39 -5.42
CA THR A 133 -19.93 -8.18 -6.12
C THR A 133 -18.86 -7.67 -7.09
N LYS A 134 -17.56 -7.85 -6.76
CA LYS A 134 -16.42 -7.31 -7.50
C LYS A 134 -16.47 -5.78 -7.64
N GLU A 135 -17.22 -5.12 -6.76
CA GLU A 135 -17.49 -3.69 -6.77
C GLU A 135 -17.00 -3.01 -5.49
N TRP A 136 -16.59 -1.75 -5.62
CA TRP A 136 -16.19 -0.90 -4.50
C TRP A 136 -17.33 0.05 -4.17
N THR A 137 -18.32 -0.45 -3.42
CA THR A 137 -19.50 0.32 -3.01
C THR A 137 -19.19 1.16 -1.77
N PRO A 138 -20.02 2.18 -1.44
CA PRO A 138 -19.83 2.97 -0.22
C PRO A 138 -19.80 2.13 1.07
N ASP A 139 -20.64 1.10 1.17
CA ASP A 139 -20.66 0.16 2.31
C ASP A 139 -19.36 -0.65 2.42
N VAL A 140 -18.83 -1.14 1.29
CA VAL A 140 -17.54 -1.84 1.24
C VAL A 140 -16.42 -0.90 1.66
N GLU A 141 -16.43 0.33 1.17
CA GLU A 141 -15.42 1.33 1.52
C GLU A 141 -15.46 1.68 3.01
N GLU A 142 -16.64 1.92 3.57
CA GLU A 142 -16.80 2.25 4.99
C GLU A 142 -16.28 1.11 5.89
N ASN A 143 -16.68 -0.13 5.60
CA ASN A 143 -16.20 -1.30 6.33
C ASN A 143 -14.68 -1.49 6.20
N ALA A 144 -14.13 -1.29 4.99
CA ALA A 144 -12.69 -1.35 4.77
C ALA A 144 -11.95 -0.27 5.56
N ARG A 145 -12.42 0.98 5.52
CA ARG A 145 -11.83 2.10 6.30
C ARG A 145 -11.83 1.80 7.79
N LYS A 146 -12.93 1.26 8.31
CA LYS A 146 -13.05 0.86 9.71
C LYS A 146 -12.03 -0.22 10.06
N ALA A 147 -12.01 -1.32 9.31
CA ALA A 147 -11.08 -2.43 9.54
C ALA A 147 -9.61 -1.99 9.49
N ILE A 148 -9.24 -1.17 8.49
CA ILE A 148 -7.88 -0.67 8.33
C ILE A 148 -7.49 0.26 9.49
N SER A 149 -8.39 1.16 9.91
CA SER A 149 -8.11 2.10 10.99
C SER A 149 -7.96 1.40 12.34
N GLU A 150 -8.81 0.41 12.63
CA GLU A 150 -8.72 -0.41 13.84
C GLU A 150 -7.40 -1.19 13.89
N PHE A 151 -7.05 -1.88 12.79
CA PHE A 151 -5.79 -2.61 12.72
C PHE A 151 -4.59 -1.67 12.79
N GLN A 152 -4.66 -0.50 12.15
CA GLN A 152 -3.58 0.49 12.19
C GLN A 152 -3.29 0.93 13.63
N HIS A 153 -4.34 1.22 14.41
CA HIS A 153 -4.21 1.56 15.81
C HIS A 153 -3.57 0.42 16.60
N GLN A 154 -4.09 -0.80 16.45
CA GLN A 154 -3.59 -1.99 17.12
C GLN A 154 -2.11 -2.25 16.80
N PHE A 155 -1.72 -2.13 15.53
CA PHE A 155 -0.34 -2.34 15.09
C PHE A 155 0.61 -1.31 15.69
N LEU A 156 0.24 -0.03 15.67
CA LEU A 156 1.03 1.05 16.23
C LEU A 156 1.16 0.94 17.77
N GLU A 157 0.10 0.52 18.46
CA GLU A 157 0.15 0.23 19.89
C GLU A 157 1.07 -0.96 20.20
N GLY A 158 0.98 -2.03 19.42
CA GLY A 158 1.87 -3.18 19.52
C GLY A 158 3.35 -2.82 19.35
N LYS A 159 3.67 -1.96 18.37
CA LYS A 159 5.04 -1.46 18.16
C LYS A 159 5.53 -0.56 19.31
N LYS A 160 4.67 0.28 19.89
CA LYS A 160 5.00 1.10 21.07
C LYS A 160 5.31 0.24 22.30
N SER A 161 4.55 -0.83 22.52
CA SER A 161 4.78 -1.76 23.63
C SER A 161 6.02 -2.65 23.46
N ALA A 162 6.50 -2.82 22.23
CA ALA A 162 7.67 -3.64 21.90
C ALA A 162 8.99 -2.84 21.85
N ALA A 163 8.93 -1.51 21.92
CA ALA A 163 10.12 -0.68 22.05
C ALA A 163 10.73 -0.87 23.46
N PRO A 164 11.96 -1.39 23.59
CA PRO A 164 12.57 -1.60 24.90
C PRO A 164 12.81 -0.26 25.61
N VAL A 165 12.73 -0.30 26.93
CA VAL A 165 12.98 0.76 27.92
C VAL A 165 14.47 1.17 27.93
N GLU A 166 15.07 1.41 26.77
CA GLU A 166 16.52 1.61 26.62
C GLU A 166 16.86 3.05 26.19
N ALA A 167 16.21 4.02 26.84
CA ALA A 167 16.56 5.43 26.76
C ALA A 167 16.55 6.12 28.14
N ALA A 168 16.86 5.35 29.19
CA ALA A 168 17.09 5.87 30.54
C ALA A 168 18.33 5.19 31.16
N SER A 169 19.51 5.62 30.72
CA SER A 169 20.79 5.52 31.45
C SER A 169 21.75 6.58 30.90
#